data_AF-A0AAQ0YL40-F1
#
_entry.id   AF-A0AAQ0YL40-F1
#
_cell.length_a   1.000
_cell.length_b   1.000
_cell.length_c   1.000
_cell.angle_alpha   90.00
_cell.angle_beta   90.00
_cell.angle_gamma   90.00
#
_symmetry.space_group_name_H-M   'P 1'
#
loop_
_entity.id
_entity.type
_entity.pdbx_description
1 polymer ?
#
loop_
_entity_poly.entity_id
_entity_poly.type
_entity_poly.pdbx_seq_one_letter_code
_entity_poly.pdbx_strand_id
1 'polypeptide(L)' 'MTVDSNFSFLQEHDPVFFKLASMAEQVFASDPNTTLIKLRQFAEALAQDLAGRAGIIHDQRTTQADLIYQLAREL' A
#
# COMPACT_ATOMS: atom_id res chain seq x y z
N MET A 1 6.08 -12.52 -23.94
CA MET A 1 4.90 -12.61 -23.08
C MET A 1 5.02 -11.49 -22.08
N THR A 2 4.22 -10.42 -22.23
CA THR A 2 4.11 -9.43 -21.18
C THR A 2 3.44 -10.14 -20.02
N VAL A 3 4.19 -10.41 -18.97
CA VAL A 3 3.60 -10.91 -17.73
C VAL A 3 2.86 -9.72 -17.16
N ASP A 4 1.58 -9.60 -17.48
CA ASP A 4 0.73 -8.61 -16.85
C ASP A 4 0.76 -8.87 -15.35
N SER A 5 1.12 -7.85 -14.58
CA SER A 5 1.15 -7.94 -13.12
C SER A 5 -0.25 -8.25 -12.60
N ASN A 6 -0.39 -9.08 -11.56
CA ASN A 6 -1.68 -9.28 -10.89
C ASN A 6 -2.24 -7.97 -10.31
N PHE A 7 -1.40 -6.93 -10.22
CA PHE A 7 -1.75 -5.59 -9.74
C PHE A 7 -1.93 -4.55 -10.84
N SER A 8 -2.01 -4.96 -12.12
CA SER A 8 -2.14 -4.02 -13.25
C SER A 8 -3.33 -3.06 -13.12
N PHE A 9 -4.41 -3.47 -12.45
CA PHE A 9 -5.57 -2.62 -12.16
C PHE A 9 -5.24 -1.38 -11.31
N LEU A 10 -4.15 -1.38 -10.53
CA LEU A 10 -3.73 -0.23 -9.72
C LEU A 10 -3.18 0.92 -10.57
N GLN A 11 -2.80 0.69 -11.83
CA GLN A 11 -2.26 1.74 -12.70
C GLN A 11 -3.26 2.88 -12.92
N GLU A 12 -4.55 2.57 -13.00
CA GLU A 12 -5.61 3.57 -13.18
C GLU A 12 -5.91 4.35 -11.89
N HIS A 13 -5.52 3.83 -10.72
CA HIS A 13 -5.81 4.42 -9.43
C HIS A 13 -4.66 5.27 -8.91
N ASP A 14 -3.47 4.67 -8.80
CA ASP A 14 -2.27 5.35 -8.32
C ASP A 14 -0.99 4.64 -8.80
N PRO A 15 -0.09 5.33 -9.52
CA PRO A 15 1.16 4.74 -10.01
C PRO A 15 2.11 4.28 -8.88
N VAL A 16 2.03 4.87 -7.68
CA VAL A 16 2.81 4.46 -6.50
C VAL A 16 2.30 3.12 -5.98
N PHE A 17 0.98 2.93 -5.91
CA PHE A 17 0.38 1.66 -5.51
C PHE A 17 0.77 0.54 -6.47
N PHE A 18 0.64 0.80 -7.77
CA PHE A 18 1.07 -0.16 -8.78
C PHE A 18 2.55 -0.52 -8.62
N LYS A 19 3.42 0.47 -8.42
CA LYS A 19 4.86 0.23 -8.25
C LYS A 19 5.16 -0.62 -7.02
N LEU A 20 4.56 -0.33 -5.85
CA LEU A 20 4.83 -1.09 -4.63
C LEU A 20 4.35 -2.54 -4.75
N ALA A 21 3.14 -2.75 -5.29
CA ALA A 21 2.56 -4.08 -5.41
C ALA A 21 3.24 -4.92 -6.50
N SER A 22 3.56 -4.34 -7.66
CA SER A 22 4.29 -5.04 -8.72
C SER A 22 5.72 -5.40 -8.31
N MET A 23 6.40 -4.53 -7.56
CA MET A 23 7.72 -4.87 -7.00
C MET A 23 7.64 -6.02 -6.00
N ALA A 24 6.61 -6.06 -5.14
CA ALA A 24 6.40 -7.17 -4.21
C ALA A 24 6.16 -8.49 -4.96
N GLU A 25 5.34 -8.44 -6.01
CA GLU A 25 5.06 -9.60 -6.87
C GLU A 25 6.33 -10.12 -7.57
N GLN A 26 7.13 -9.23 -8.15
CA GLN A 26 8.35 -9.59 -8.89
C GLN A 26 9.37 -10.32 -8.01
N VAL A 27 9.49 -9.91 -6.75
CA VAL A 27 10.49 -10.46 -5.81
C VAL A 27 9.91 -11.52 -4.88
N PHE A 28 8.62 -11.87 -5.02
CA PHE A 28 7.87 -12.78 -4.14
C PHE A 28 8.63 -14.07 -3.81
N ALA A 29 9.11 -14.76 -4.85
CA ALA A 29 9.78 -16.06 -4.69
C ALA A 29 11.29 -15.93 -4.42
N SER A 30 11.94 -14.87 -4.91
CA SER A 30 13.39 -14.72 -4.87
C SER A 30 13.90 -14.00 -3.62
N ASP A 31 13.09 -13.08 -3.07
CA ASP A 31 13.40 -12.32 -1.85
C ASP A 31 12.12 -12.07 -1.03
N PRO A 32 11.75 -13.03 -0.16
CA PRO A 32 10.58 -12.91 0.69
C PRO A 32 10.65 -11.73 1.67
N ASN A 33 11.84 -11.34 2.12
CA ASN A 33 12.01 -10.22 3.05
C ASN A 33 11.66 -8.90 2.36
N THR A 34 12.22 -8.67 1.17
CA THR A 34 11.88 -7.48 0.37
C THR A 34 10.41 -7.47 0.00
N THR A 35 9.83 -8.63 -0.32
CA THR A 35 8.39 -8.79 -0.59
C THR A 35 7.54 -8.30 0.58
N LEU A 36 7.83 -8.76 1.81
CA LEU A 36 7.11 -8.36 3.00
C LEU A 36 7.20 -6.84 3.25
N ILE A 37 8.39 -6.26 3.06
CA ILE A 37 8.58 -4.82 3.20
C ILE A 37 7.79 -4.04 2.14
N LYS A 38 7.75 -4.52 0.89
CA LYS A 38 6.98 -3.87 -0.18
C LYS A 38 5.47 -3.95 0.06
N LEU A 39 4.97 -5.10 0.51
CA LEU A 39 3.56 -5.25 0.90
C LEU A 39 3.19 -4.36 2.09
N ARG A 40 4.09 -4.23 3.06
CA ARG A 40 3.90 -3.30 4.18
C ARG A 40 3.80 -1.85 3.69
N GLN A 41 4.76 -1.41 2.87
CA GLN A 41 4.76 -0.07 2.28
C GLN A 41 3.47 0.18 1.47
N PHE A 42 3.01 -0.82 0.73
CA PHE A 42 1.76 -0.74 -0.02
C PHE A 42 0.55 -0.55 0.90
N ALA A 43 0.42 -1.34 1.96
CA ALA A 43 -0.65 -1.20 2.94
C ALA A 43 -0.62 0.15 3.67
N GLU A 44 0.58 0.66 3.99
CA GLU A 44 0.77 1.99 4.59
C GLU A 44 0.28 3.10 3.66
N ALA A 45 0.65 3.03 2.38
CA ALA A 45 0.22 4.00 1.38
C ALA A 45 -1.32 3.99 1.16
N LEU A 46 -1.95 2.82 1.18
CA LEU A 46 -3.41 2.69 1.11
C LEU A 46 -4.12 3.35 2.30
N ALA A 47 -3.64 3.11 3.52
CA ALA A 47 -4.22 3.71 4.72
C ALA A 47 -4.08 5.24 4.71
N GLN A 48 -2.92 5.75 4.28
CA GLN A 48 -2.67 7.19 4.19
C GLN A 48 -3.55 7.87 3.12
N ASP A 49 -3.72 7.26 1.94
CA ASP A 49 -4.63 7.78 0.91
C ASP A 49 -6.08 7.79 1.39
N LEU A 50 -6.55 6.71 2.03
CA LEU A 50 -7.90 6.66 2.58
C LEU A 50 -8.11 7.71 3.67
N ALA A 51 -7.14 7.89 4.56
CA ALA A 51 -7.17 8.91 5.60
C ALA A 51 -7.22 10.33 5.01
N GLY A 52 -6.41 10.59 3.97
CA GLY A 52 -6.43 11.85 3.24
C GLY A 52 -7.80 12.14 2.61
N ARG A 53 -8.44 11.13 2.01
CA ARG A 53 -9.80 11.24 1.44
C ARG A 53 -10.88 11.46 2.50
N ALA A 54 -10.72 10.84 3.68
CA ALA A 54 -11.64 10.97 4.80
C ALA A 54 -11.42 12.26 5.63
N GLY A 55 -10.40 13.07 5.31
CA GLY A 55 -10.04 14.26 6.10
C GLY A 55 -9.42 13.95 7.46
N ILE A 56 -8.92 12.72 7.64
CA ILE A 56 -8.26 12.27 8.86
C ILE A 56 -6.81 12.75 8.86
N ILE A 57 -6.50 13.64 9.80
CA ILE A 57 -5.16 14.19 9.97
C ILE A 57 -4.28 13.14 10.66
N HIS A 58 -3.14 12.85 10.03
CA HIS A 58 -2.10 11.97 10.57
C HIS A 58 -0.73 12.61 10.33
N ASP A 59 0.24 12.26 11.17
CA ASP A 59 1.62 12.77 11.08
C ASP A 59 2.64 11.61 11.06
N GLN A 60 3.93 11.96 11.05
CA GLN A 60 5.02 10.97 11.04
C GLN A 60 5.11 10.12 12.32
N ARG A 61 4.41 10.51 13.40
CA ARG A 61 4.39 9.78 14.68
C ARG A 61 3.23 8.81 14.75
N THR A 62 2.23 8.99 13.89
CA THR A 62 1.07 8.10 13.78
C THR A 62 1.53 6.77 13.20
N THR A 63 1.40 5.69 13.96
CA THR A 63 1.76 4.36 13.45
C THR A 63 0.69 3.86 12.47
N GLN A 64 1.07 2.90 11.62
CA GLN A 64 0.11 2.25 10.73
C GLN A 64 -1.08 1.65 11.49
N ALA A 65 -0.84 1.06 12.66
CA ALA A 65 -1.91 0.50 13.48
C ALA A 65 -2.86 1.60 13.98
N ASP A 66 -2.33 2.72 14.49
CA ASP A 66 -3.13 3.85 14.94
C ASP A 66 -4.01 4.39 13.82
N LEU A 67 -3.44 4.55 12.62
CA LEU A 67 -4.17 5.05 11.45
C LEU A 67 -5.30 4.09 11.03
N ILE A 68 -5.05 2.78 11.03
CA ILE A 68 -6.08 1.77 10.73
C ILE A 68 -7.19 1.81 11.78
N TYR A 69 -6.87 1.91 13.07
CA TYR A 69 -7.87 2.01 14.13
C TYR A 69 -8.72 3.28 14.01
N GLN A 70 -8.10 4.40 13.63
CA GLN A 70 -8.83 5.65 13.41
C GLN A 70 -9.74 5.55 12.20
N LEU A 71 -9.24 5.01 11.08
CA LEU A 71 -10.04 4.75 9.88
C LEU A 71 -11.26 3.87 10.18
N ALA A 72 -11.08 2.79 10.94
CA ALA A 72 -12.18 1.89 11.31
C ALA A 72 -13.22 2.50 12.26
N ARG A 73 -12.91 3.65 12.88
CA ARG A 73 -13.81 4.38 13.76
C ARG A 73 -14.63 5.45 13.04
N GLU A 74 -14.03 6.10 12.05
CA GLU A 74 -14.60 7.24 11.34
C GLU A 74 -15.36 6.85 10.05
N LEU A 75 -15.17 5.61 9.57
CA LEU A 75 -15.84 5.02 8.41
C LEU A 75 -16.78 3.88 8.84
#